data_AF-A0A972BEE5-F1
#
_entry.id   AF-A0A972BEE5-F1
#
_cell.length_a   1.000
_cell.length_b   1.000
_cell.length_c   1.000
_cell.angle_alpha   90.00
_cell.angle_beta   90.00
_cell.angle_gamma   90.00
#
_symmetry.space_group_name_H-M   'P 1'
#
loop_
_entity.id
_entity.type
_entity.pdbx_description
1 polymer ?
#
loop_
_entity_poly.entity_id
_entity_poly.type
_entity_poly.pdbx_seq_one_letter_code
_entity_poly.pdbx_strand_id
1 'polypeptide(L)'
;MIKGFRHKGIQSFYETGSKAGIQANHADRLEVMLGVLNVACSPEDMNAPGWKLHKLSGKNPKGQLIQDHWAVSVSGNWRLTFYFEGEHAILVDYQDYH
;
A
#
# COMPACT_ATOMS: atom_id res chain seq x y z
N MET A 1 -4.01 -10.84 -5.59
CA MET A 1 -2.99 -10.43 -6.60
C MET A 1 -3.01 -8.93 -6.78
N ILE A 2 -1.84 -8.28 -6.79
CA ILE A 2 -1.74 -6.85 -7.14
C ILE A 2 -1.85 -6.70 -8.66
N LYS A 3 -2.77 -5.87 -9.12
CA LYS A 3 -3.04 -5.61 -10.54
C LYS A 3 -2.66 -4.21 -11.00
N GLY A 4 -2.47 -3.27 -10.08
CA GLY A 4 -2.14 -1.91 -10.46
C GLY A 4 -1.55 -1.08 -9.34
N PHE A 5 -0.63 -0.19 -9.72
CA PHE A 5 0.04 0.75 -8.84
C PHE A 5 -0.24 2.18 -9.26
N ARG A 6 -0.49 3.02 -8.27
CA ARG A 6 -0.55 4.48 -8.43
C ARG A 6 0.84 5.11 -8.21
N HIS A 7 1.67 4.51 -7.36
CA HIS A 7 2.99 5.01 -7.03
C HIS A 7 4.10 4.31 -7.84
N LYS A 8 4.90 5.07 -8.59
CA LYS A 8 5.94 4.49 -9.46
C LYS A 8 7.13 3.88 -8.71
N GLY A 9 7.55 4.49 -7.60
CA GLY A 9 8.60 3.93 -6.74
C GLY A 9 8.24 2.56 -6.15
N ILE A 10 7.08 2.45 -5.47
CA ILE A 10 6.62 1.15 -4.95
C ILE A 10 6.38 0.10 -6.04
N GLN A 11 5.90 0.50 -7.23
CA GLN A 11 5.79 -0.38 -8.38
C GLN A 11 7.17 -0.93 -8.78
N SER A 12 8.15 -0.04 -8.97
CA SER A 12 9.52 -0.43 -9.34
C SER A 12 10.15 -1.32 -8.26
N PHE A 13 9.92 -1.02 -6.98
CA PHE A 13 10.38 -1.85 -5.88
C PHE A 13 9.76 -3.26 -5.93
N TYR A 14 8.45 -3.36 -6.14
CA TYR A 14 7.74 -4.64 -6.27
C TYR A 14 8.25 -5.48 -7.46
N GLU A 15 8.46 -4.85 -8.62
CA GLU A 15 8.80 -5.56 -9.86
C GLU A 15 10.29 -5.93 -9.95
N THR A 16 11.18 -5.12 -9.36
CA THR A 16 12.64 -5.22 -9.61
C THR A 16 13.50 -5.22 -8.35
N GLY A 17 12.93 -4.96 -7.17
CA GLY A 17 13.68 -4.73 -5.94
C GLY A 17 14.37 -3.37 -5.85
N SER A 18 14.22 -2.50 -6.86
CA SER A 18 14.80 -1.16 -6.85
C SER A 18 14.25 -0.32 -5.70
N LYS A 19 15.14 0.16 -4.84
CA LYS A 19 14.77 1.06 -3.72
C LYS A 19 14.62 2.52 -4.16
N ALA A 20 14.82 2.82 -5.45
CA ALA A 20 14.63 4.17 -5.98
C ALA A 20 13.17 4.59 -5.89
N GLY A 21 12.90 5.68 -5.19
CA GLY A 21 11.53 6.21 -5.01
C GLY A 21 10.76 5.62 -3.83
N ILE A 22 11.42 4.87 -2.93
CA ILE A 22 10.89 4.55 -1.60
C ILE A 22 11.90 4.96 -0.53
N GLN A 23 11.48 4.93 0.74
CA GLN A 23 12.42 5.08 1.85
C GLN A 23 13.19 3.77 2.03
N ALA A 24 14.51 3.80 1.85
CA ALA A 24 15.33 2.58 1.83
C ALA A 24 15.28 1.78 3.15
N ASN A 25 15.12 2.48 4.28
CA ASN A 25 14.91 1.88 5.61
C ASN A 25 13.53 1.22 5.78
N HIS A 26 12.58 1.44 4.87
CA HIS A 26 11.28 0.78 4.86
C HIS A 26 11.22 -0.44 3.95
N ALA A 27 12.29 -0.71 3.17
CA ALA A 27 12.30 -1.72 2.12
C ALA A 27 11.85 -3.11 2.62
N ASP A 28 12.48 -3.63 3.68
CA ASP A 28 12.21 -4.98 4.19
C ASP A 28 10.75 -5.12 4.65
N ARG A 29 10.20 -4.07 5.27
CA ARG A 29 8.80 -4.07 5.72
C ARG A 29 7.83 -3.95 4.54
N LEU A 30 8.15 -3.12 3.55
CA LEU A 30 7.36 -3.00 2.33
C LEU A 30 7.37 -4.30 1.53
N GLU A 31 8.49 -5.01 1.46
CA GLU A 31 8.61 -6.29 0.78
C GLU A 31 7.64 -7.33 1.37
N VAL A 32 7.63 -7.45 2.71
CA VAL A 32 6.68 -8.34 3.41
C VAL A 32 5.23 -7.92 3.14
N MET A 33 4.92 -6.63 3.26
CA MET A 33 3.56 -6.13 3.05
C MET A 33 3.07 -6.35 1.61
N LEU A 34 3.92 -6.10 0.62
CA LEU A 34 3.59 -6.31 -0.78
C LEU A 34 3.43 -7.80 -1.11
N GLY A 35 4.24 -8.66 -0.49
CA GLY A 35 4.11 -10.12 -0.59
C GLY A 35 2.75 -10.60 -0.09
N VAL A 36 2.33 -10.15 1.10
CA VAL A 36 1.00 -10.48 1.66
C VAL A 36 -0.11 -9.88 0.80
N LEU A 37 -0.02 -8.61 0.41
CA LEU A 37 -1.02 -7.95 -0.43
C LEU A 37 -1.18 -8.63 -1.80
N ASN A 38 -0.11 -9.21 -2.33
CA ASN A 38 -0.17 -9.94 -3.60
C ASN A 38 -0.94 -11.26 -3.50
N VAL A 39 -1.01 -11.90 -2.33
CA VAL A 39 -1.80 -13.13 -2.14
C VAL A 39 -3.15 -12.90 -1.45
N ALA A 40 -3.40 -11.70 -0.93
CA ALA A 40 -4.66 -11.31 -0.32
C ALA A 40 -5.83 -11.38 -1.34
N CYS A 41 -6.98 -11.84 -0.84
CA CYS A 41 -8.27 -11.89 -1.54
C CYS A 41 -9.23 -10.81 -1.01
N SER A 42 -8.98 -10.26 0.17
CA SER A 42 -9.71 -9.10 0.68
C SER A 42 -8.81 -8.16 1.49
N PRO A 43 -9.25 -6.92 1.77
CA PRO A 43 -8.50 -5.99 2.61
C PRO A 43 -8.20 -6.54 4.01
N GLU A 44 -9.09 -7.35 4.57
CA GLU A 44 -9.00 -7.91 5.92
C GLU A 44 -7.80 -8.86 6.07
N ASP A 45 -7.35 -9.49 4.98
CA ASP A 45 -6.12 -10.31 4.97
C ASP A 45 -4.87 -9.50 5.34
N MET A 46 -4.94 -8.17 5.22
CA MET A 46 -3.86 -7.25 5.60
C MET A 46 -3.91 -6.82 7.07
N ASN A 47 -4.78 -7.38 7.91
CA ASN A 47 -4.93 -7.03 9.32
C ASN A 47 -3.91 -7.71 10.25
N ALA A 48 -2.63 -7.75 9.86
CA ALA A 48 -1.58 -8.33 10.68
C ALA A 48 -1.30 -7.45 11.93
N PRO A 49 -0.85 -8.05 13.05
CA PRO A 49 -0.51 -7.30 14.26
C PRO A 49 0.46 -6.13 13.99
N GLY A 50 0.09 -4.94 14.47
CA GLY A 50 0.90 -3.72 14.31
C GLY A 50 0.82 -3.06 12.92
N TRP A 51 0.08 -3.63 11.95
CA TRP A 51 -0.14 -2.98 10.65
C TRP A 51 -1.27 -1.97 10.70
N LYS A 52 -2.11 -1.98 11.74
CA LYS A 52 -3.15 -0.96 11.98
C LYS A 52 -4.03 -0.75 10.76
N LEU A 53 -4.57 -1.84 10.21
CA LEU A 53 -5.46 -1.78 9.05
C LEU A 53 -6.67 -0.89 9.36
N HIS A 54 -6.95 0.06 8.47
CA HIS A 54 -8.14 0.90 8.56
C HIS A 54 -8.60 1.34 7.17
N LYS A 55 -9.90 1.61 7.06
CA LYS A 55 -10.54 2.11 5.84
C LYS A 55 -10.36 3.62 5.73
N LEU A 56 -10.22 4.10 4.50
CA LEU A 56 -10.08 5.51 4.14
C LEU A 56 -11.35 6.03 3.44
N SER A 57 -11.51 7.34 3.46
CA SER A 57 -12.61 8.05 2.80
C SER A 57 -12.19 9.44 2.37
N GLY A 58 -12.88 10.02 1.39
CA GLY A 58 -12.60 11.38 0.91
C GLY A 58 -11.43 11.43 -0.08
N LYS A 59 -10.54 12.40 0.09
CA LYS A 59 -9.39 12.65 -0.81
C LYS A 59 -8.07 12.64 -0.02
N ASN A 60 -6.99 12.15 -0.65
CA ASN A 60 -5.65 12.25 -0.08
C ASN A 60 -5.05 13.67 -0.27
N PRO A 61 -3.86 13.98 0.31
CA PRO A 61 -3.21 15.29 0.14
C PRO A 61 -2.93 15.68 -1.32
N LYS A 62 -2.85 14.70 -2.22
CA LYS A 62 -2.68 14.91 -3.67
C LYS A 62 -4.01 15.18 -4.40
N GLY A 63 -5.13 15.31 -3.67
CA GLY A 63 -6.47 15.56 -4.22
C GLY A 63 -7.13 14.34 -4.88
N GLN A 64 -6.56 13.15 -4.74
CA GLN A 64 -7.07 11.93 -5.37
C GLN A 64 -8.15 11.30 -4.49
N LEU A 65 -9.23 10.82 -5.11
CA LEU A 65 -10.28 10.10 -4.40
C LEU A 65 -9.71 8.80 -3.79
N ILE A 66 -9.95 8.62 -2.50
CA ILE A 66 -9.55 7.44 -1.70
C ILE A 66 -10.74 6.81 -1.01
N GLN A 67 -11.95 7.06 -1.52
CA GLN A 67 -13.16 6.39 -1.05
C GLN A 67 -12.96 4.88 -1.14
N ASP A 68 -13.27 4.19 -0.05
CA ASP A 68 -13.15 2.74 0.10
C ASP A 68 -11.74 2.16 -0.09
N HIS A 69 -10.71 3.01 -0.09
CA HIS A 69 -9.33 2.53 0.03
C HIS A 69 -9.07 2.05 1.46
N TRP A 70 -8.01 1.27 1.60
CA TRP A 70 -7.51 0.78 2.87
C TRP A 70 -6.06 1.21 3.05
N ALA A 71 -5.63 1.28 4.31
CA ALA A 71 -4.27 1.63 4.67
C ALA A 71 -3.72 0.69 5.74
N VAL A 72 -2.43 0.38 5.59
CA VAL A 72 -1.61 -0.23 6.64
C VAL A 72 -0.41 0.66 6.95
N SER A 73 0.04 0.62 8.21
CA SER A 73 1.13 1.41 8.76
C SER A 73 2.49 0.80 8.43
N VAL A 74 3.25 1.51 7.59
CA VAL A 74 4.63 1.16 7.26
C VAL A 74 5.55 1.59 8.40
N SER A 75 5.70 2.89 8.63
CA SER A 75 6.53 3.44 9.72
C SER A 75 6.15 4.89 9.97
N GLY A 76 5.98 5.30 11.24
CA GLY A 76 5.55 6.67 11.59
C GLY A 76 4.30 7.09 10.82
N ASN A 77 4.41 8.14 10.01
CA ASN A 77 3.33 8.69 9.17
C ASN A 77 3.17 7.98 7.83
N TRP A 78 4.10 7.08 7.45
CA TRP A 78 4.06 6.39 6.16
C TRP A 78 3.01 5.28 6.13
N ARG A 79 2.26 5.23 5.03
CA ARG A 79 1.21 4.26 4.78
C ARG A 79 1.39 3.61 3.42
N LEU A 80 1.13 2.30 3.37
CA LEU A 80 0.83 1.59 2.14
C LEU A 80 -0.69 1.60 2.02
N THR A 81 -1.21 2.17 0.94
CA THR A 81 -2.64 2.27 0.68
C THR A 81 -3.02 1.52 -0.57
N PHE A 82 -4.22 0.95 -0.60
CA PHE A 82 -4.68 0.13 -1.73
C PHE A 82 -6.21 0.12 -1.79
N TYR A 83 -6.75 -0.19 -2.96
CA TYR A 83 -8.17 -0.44 -3.18
C TYR A 83 -8.35 -1.88 -3.65
N PHE A 84 -9.46 -2.51 -3.29
CA PHE A 84 -9.81 -3.84 -3.78
C PHE A 84 -10.93 -3.74 -4.82
N GLU A 85 -10.65 -4.23 -6.03
CA GLU A 85 -11.64 -4.50 -7.06
C GLU A 85 -11.84 -6.01 -7.13
N GLY A 86 -12.95 -6.50 -6.57
CA GLY A 86 -13.13 -7.94 -6.32
C GLY A 86 -12.03 -8.45 -5.40
N GLU A 87 -11.29 -9.48 -5.84
CA GLU A 87 -10.20 -10.11 -5.09
C GLU A 87 -8.81 -9.56 -5.45
N HIS A 88 -8.77 -8.37 -6.05
CA HIS A 88 -7.54 -7.82 -6.60
C HIS A 88 -7.22 -6.45 -6.00
N ALA A 89 -5.99 -6.33 -5.50
CA ALA A 89 -5.46 -5.06 -5.06
C ALA A 89 -5.09 -4.20 -6.28
N ILE A 90 -5.69 -3.03 -6.39
CA ILE A 90 -5.37 -2.00 -7.39
C ILE A 90 -5.05 -0.68 -6.71
N LEU A 91 -4.59 0.28 -7.51
CA LEU A 91 -4.28 1.64 -7.06
C LEU A 91 -3.30 1.66 -5.87
N VAL A 92 -2.41 0.67 -5.79
CA VAL A 92 -1.44 0.54 -4.69
C VAL A 92 -0.52 1.76 -4.67
N ASP A 93 -0.43 2.41 -3.51
CA ASP A 93 0.27 3.67 -3.30
C ASP A 93 1.03 3.64 -1.98
N TYR A 94 2.04 4.49 -1.88
CA TYR A 94 2.94 4.62 -0.74
C TYR A 94 3.08 6.11 -0.42
N GLN A 95 2.53 6.54 0.71
CA GLN A 95 2.34 7.96 1.01
C GLN A 95 2.80 8.28 2.43
N ASP A 96 3.39 9.47 2.58
CA ASP A 96 3.47 10.16 3.86
C ASP A 96 2.12 10.87 4.10
N TYR A 97 1.59 10.77 5.31
CA TYR A 97 0.31 11.40 5.69
C TYR A 97 0.50 12.86 6.18
N HIS A 98 1.72 13.38 6.18
CA HIS A 98 2.01 14.80 6.40
C HIS A 98 2.41 15.51 5.10
#